data_AF-A0A328RRU0-F1
#
_entry.id   AF-A0A328RRU0-F1
#
_cell.length_a   1.000
_cell.length_b   1.000
_cell.length_c   1.000
_cell.angle_alpha   90.00
_cell.angle_beta   90.00
_cell.angle_gamma   90.00
#
_symmetry.space_group_name_H-M   'P 1'
#
loop_
_entity.id
_entity.type
_entity.pdbx_description
1 polymer ?
#
loop_
_entity_poly.entity_id
_entity_poly.type
_entity_poly.pdbx_seq_one_letter_code
_entity_poly.pdbx_strand_id
1 'polypeptide(L)'
;MKLKPLQIINKENNYSSEFLELISNKAAVNKSHTISTYCKKNSLQINNEHLKKAIDDVETTLFNDCLKFSILQFQLCVLTNDFSLGGEYQVKVSFCRNILNLNPSKPLESNHLDEFETFINKKLQDYDLLNASAQSIKQILENYTFKSFDQTFNFGKIEKLNTLLFFLNSSKRLILTTKGGYLSLYFASIKYKKIGSYEVGFMEKELVRSPLCIMALAALSFERQIYIRKEVITSILYQKWMPHFDILDNKPWSLQYSRERNISEGIKSYIFQLRQIDSTEALEINKKSFVKDSSETIIYHELGHVIFNQDILDITIGSTLEATKMYTHNIFISILEILADIAPKKEKIQGPLVNLAKIAKKDLNRATSMFYMYISDVWFYDTDDQYMYDYADLILLILTQYINKDLSVDFKKMDSDFSINSINIKHTIIAYLSSQCAEAALEIKRKIKSADYEIGGSNADIRAIENYINDQFKKSGTIIDSTSYTYNASLWRLLVHYASLYSKTPNMIKDYIEIKRNEVLDEVFRLTAGVENAEKYGYNAKEYLLDLFEALNLKALN
;
A
#
# COMPACT_ATOMS: atom_id res chain seq x y z
N MET A 1 -19.73 -28.00 -40.24
CA MET A 1 -20.97 -27.61 -39.53
C MET A 1 -20.90 -26.13 -39.19
N LYS A 2 -21.94 -25.34 -39.48
CA LYS A 2 -22.03 -23.93 -39.03
C LYS A 2 -22.37 -23.93 -37.55
N LEU A 3 -21.55 -23.28 -36.72
CA LEU A 3 -21.81 -23.14 -35.28
C LEU A 3 -23.04 -22.26 -35.07
N LYS A 4 -23.86 -22.57 -34.07
CA LYS A 4 -25.01 -21.71 -33.68
C LYS A 4 -24.46 -20.39 -33.10
N PRO A 5 -24.93 -19.21 -33.52
CA PRO A 5 -24.50 -17.97 -32.89
C PRO A 5 -25.10 -17.85 -31.48
N LEU A 6 -24.30 -17.43 -30.49
CA LEU A 6 -24.81 -16.93 -29.22
C LEU A 6 -25.42 -15.55 -29.48
N GLN A 7 -26.73 -15.41 -29.30
CA GLN A 7 -27.39 -14.14 -29.54
C GLN A 7 -27.18 -13.23 -28.34
N ILE A 8 -26.20 -12.32 -28.37
CA ILE A 8 -26.01 -11.34 -27.28
C ILE A 8 -27.06 -10.22 -27.37
N ILE A 9 -27.29 -9.72 -28.59
CA ILE A 9 -28.23 -8.64 -28.89
C ILE A 9 -29.34 -9.19 -29.80
N ASN A 10 -30.59 -8.86 -29.49
CA ASN A 10 -31.75 -9.25 -30.24
C ASN A 10 -31.97 -8.33 -31.48
N LYS A 11 -33.02 -8.59 -32.26
CA LYS A 11 -33.31 -7.79 -33.48
C LYS A 11 -33.75 -6.36 -33.18
N GLU A 12 -34.19 -6.08 -31.95
CA GLU A 12 -34.62 -4.76 -31.46
C GLU A 12 -33.47 -3.98 -30.83
N ASN A 13 -32.23 -4.46 -30.96
CA ASN A 13 -31.03 -3.87 -30.37
C ASN A 13 -30.97 -3.92 -28.82
N ASN A 14 -31.78 -4.77 -28.20
CA ASN A 14 -31.78 -5.07 -26.76
C ASN A 14 -30.94 -6.31 -26.44
N TYR A 15 -30.50 -6.47 -25.19
CA TYR A 15 -29.89 -7.73 -24.74
C TYR A 15 -30.88 -8.88 -24.84
N SER A 16 -30.45 -10.02 -25.39
CA SER A 16 -31.32 -11.18 -25.52
C SER A 16 -31.56 -11.86 -24.15
N SER A 17 -32.70 -12.54 -24.00
CA SER A 17 -32.96 -13.38 -22.82
C SER A 17 -31.92 -14.50 -22.67
N GLU A 18 -31.49 -15.14 -23.76
CA GLU A 18 -30.43 -16.17 -23.75
C GLU A 18 -29.13 -15.64 -23.12
N PHE A 19 -28.75 -14.40 -23.45
CA PHE A 19 -27.55 -13.78 -22.90
C PHE A 19 -27.72 -13.36 -21.44
N LEU A 20 -28.85 -12.73 -21.08
CA LEU A 20 -29.14 -12.31 -19.71
C LEU A 20 -29.25 -13.51 -18.75
N GLU A 21 -29.85 -14.61 -19.18
CA GLU A 21 -29.89 -15.88 -18.45
C GLU A 21 -28.48 -16.47 -18.26
N LEU A 22 -27.65 -16.43 -19.32
CA LEU A 22 -26.28 -16.93 -19.26
C LEU A 22 -25.43 -16.18 -18.23
N ILE A 23 -25.43 -14.84 -18.28
CA ILE A 23 -24.60 -14.03 -17.36
C ILE A 23 -25.13 -14.06 -15.92
N SER A 24 -26.40 -14.42 -15.73
CA SER A 24 -26.99 -14.65 -14.40
C SER A 24 -26.73 -16.08 -13.88
N ASN A 25 -26.36 -17.01 -14.75
CA ASN A 25 -26.06 -18.39 -14.39
C ASN A 25 -24.64 -18.55 -13.83
N LYS A 26 -24.52 -18.46 -12.50
CA LYS A 26 -23.26 -18.65 -11.76
C LYS A 26 -22.50 -19.92 -12.13
N ALA A 27 -23.19 -21.04 -12.34
CA ALA A 27 -22.52 -22.31 -12.61
C ALA A 27 -21.85 -22.28 -13.99
N ALA A 28 -22.52 -21.72 -15.01
CA ALA A 28 -21.97 -21.56 -16.34
C ALA A 28 -20.77 -20.60 -16.37
N VAL A 29 -20.93 -19.45 -15.70
CA VAL A 29 -19.91 -18.41 -15.57
C VAL A 29 -18.66 -18.94 -14.87
N ASN A 30 -18.80 -19.54 -13.68
CA ASN A 30 -17.67 -20.02 -12.90
C ASN A 30 -16.95 -21.20 -13.58
N LYS A 31 -17.66 -22.13 -14.23
CA LYS A 31 -17.04 -23.28 -14.92
C LYS A 31 -16.28 -22.89 -16.18
N SER A 32 -16.73 -21.84 -16.86
CA SER A 32 -16.12 -21.43 -18.15
C SER A 32 -15.08 -20.34 -17.98
N HIS A 33 -15.14 -19.58 -16.88
CA HIS A 33 -14.33 -18.41 -16.57
C HIS A 33 -14.54 -17.26 -17.57
N THR A 34 -14.51 -17.50 -18.88
CA THR A 34 -14.75 -16.49 -19.93
C THR A 34 -15.84 -16.91 -20.90
N ILE A 35 -16.52 -15.93 -21.51
CA ILE A 35 -17.56 -16.15 -22.52
C ILE A 35 -16.98 -16.82 -23.77
N SER A 36 -15.74 -16.50 -24.15
CA SER A 36 -15.04 -17.16 -25.25
C SER A 36 -14.84 -18.65 -24.96
N THR A 37 -14.49 -19.00 -23.72
CA THR A 37 -14.35 -20.40 -23.30
C THR A 37 -15.71 -21.10 -23.25
N TYR A 38 -16.75 -20.42 -22.77
CA TYR A 38 -18.13 -20.93 -22.80
C TYR A 38 -18.59 -21.25 -24.22
N CYS A 39 -18.41 -20.31 -25.15
CA CYS A 39 -18.79 -20.50 -26.56
C CYS A 39 -18.01 -21.66 -27.20
N LYS A 40 -16.70 -21.77 -26.95
CA LYS A 40 -15.90 -22.91 -27.42
C LYS A 40 -16.41 -24.25 -26.89
N LYS A 41 -16.68 -24.35 -25.59
CA LYS A 41 -17.19 -25.59 -24.96
C LYS A 41 -18.56 -26.01 -25.50
N ASN A 42 -19.41 -25.05 -25.85
CA ASN A 42 -20.78 -25.30 -26.33
C ASN A 42 -20.91 -25.24 -27.86
N SER A 43 -19.81 -25.16 -28.61
CA SER A 43 -19.84 -25.06 -30.07
C SER A 43 -20.71 -23.89 -30.58
N LEU A 44 -20.60 -22.74 -29.90
CA LEU A 44 -21.27 -21.49 -30.25
C LEU A 44 -20.29 -20.53 -30.93
N GLN A 45 -20.80 -19.74 -31.89
CA GLN A 45 -20.08 -18.61 -32.46
C GLN A 45 -20.45 -17.33 -31.70
N ILE A 46 -19.45 -16.53 -31.33
CA ILE A 46 -19.66 -15.23 -30.70
C ILE A 46 -19.53 -14.10 -31.72
N ASN A 47 -20.45 -13.15 -31.68
CA ASN A 47 -20.29 -11.88 -32.39
C ASN A 47 -19.44 -10.94 -31.52
N ASN A 48 -18.22 -10.63 -31.98
CA ASN A 48 -17.27 -9.80 -31.24
C ASN A 48 -17.73 -8.35 -31.10
N GLU A 49 -18.50 -7.80 -32.05
CA GLU A 49 -19.04 -6.45 -31.96
C GLU A 49 -20.12 -6.36 -30.88
N HIS A 50 -21.01 -7.36 -30.83
CA HIS A 50 -22.03 -7.43 -29.77
C HIS A 50 -21.41 -7.65 -28.40
N LEU A 51 -20.37 -8.49 -28.30
CA LEU A 51 -19.63 -8.66 -27.05
C LEU A 51 -18.95 -7.35 -26.63
N LYS A 52 -18.29 -6.65 -27.57
CA LYS A 52 -17.65 -5.36 -27.29
C LYS A 52 -18.66 -4.35 -26.75
N LYS A 53 -19.83 -4.21 -27.39
CA LYS A 53 -20.92 -3.36 -26.89
C LYS A 53 -21.35 -3.75 -25.47
N ALA A 54 -21.51 -5.04 -25.19
CA ALA A 54 -21.86 -5.52 -23.85
C ALA A 54 -20.79 -5.16 -22.79
N ILE A 55 -19.51 -5.25 -23.14
CA ILE A 55 -18.40 -4.82 -22.27
C ILE A 55 -18.48 -3.31 -22.05
N ASP A 56 -18.56 -2.52 -23.11
CA ASP A 56 -18.54 -1.06 -23.06
C ASP A 56 -19.72 -0.51 -22.24
N ASP A 57 -20.93 -1.08 -22.38
CA ASP A 57 -22.12 -0.69 -21.63
C ASP A 57 -21.96 -0.94 -20.11
N VAL A 58 -21.45 -2.12 -19.73
CA VAL A 58 -21.20 -2.44 -18.32
C VAL A 58 -20.11 -1.56 -17.74
N GLU A 59 -19.01 -1.41 -18.46
CA GLU A 59 -17.88 -0.61 -18.00
C GLU A 59 -18.26 0.87 -17.84
N THR A 60 -19.10 1.40 -18.73
CA THR A 60 -19.61 2.78 -18.64
C THR A 60 -20.58 2.94 -17.47
N THR A 61 -21.48 1.99 -17.28
CA THR A 61 -22.43 2.00 -16.14
C THR A 61 -21.66 1.99 -14.82
N LEU A 62 -20.70 1.08 -14.68
CA LEU A 62 -19.88 0.99 -13.48
C LEU A 62 -19.00 2.21 -13.26
N PHE A 63 -18.43 2.78 -14.32
CA PHE A 63 -17.68 4.04 -14.22
C PHE A 63 -18.55 5.15 -13.62
N ASN A 64 -19.78 5.31 -14.11
CA ASN A 64 -20.71 6.34 -13.63
C ASN A 64 -21.15 6.10 -12.17
N ASP A 65 -21.45 4.85 -11.80
CA ASP A 65 -21.78 4.49 -10.41
C ASP A 65 -20.58 4.74 -9.48
N CYS A 66 -19.38 4.32 -9.87
CA CYS A 66 -18.16 4.57 -9.09
C CYS A 66 -17.88 6.06 -8.96
N LEU A 67 -18.05 6.84 -10.03
CA LEU A 67 -17.89 8.30 -10.01
C LEU A 67 -18.87 8.94 -9.03
N LYS A 68 -20.15 8.57 -9.09
CA LYS A 68 -21.16 9.08 -8.16
C LYS A 68 -20.82 8.72 -6.71
N PHE A 69 -20.39 7.49 -6.45
CA PHE A 69 -19.92 7.07 -5.13
C PHE A 69 -18.75 7.92 -4.64
N SER A 70 -17.72 8.13 -5.47
CA SER A 70 -16.56 8.94 -5.11
C SER A 70 -16.90 10.40 -4.84
N ILE A 71 -17.84 10.99 -5.61
CA ILE A 71 -18.32 12.36 -5.38
C ILE A 71 -19.11 12.46 -4.07
N LEU A 72 -19.99 11.51 -3.76
CA LEU A 72 -20.68 11.42 -2.47
C LEU A 72 -19.69 11.36 -1.32
N GLN A 73 -18.67 10.52 -1.43
CA GLN A 73 -17.64 10.40 -0.40
C GLN A 73 -16.83 11.68 -0.25
N PHE A 74 -16.45 12.35 -1.35
CA PHE A 74 -15.72 13.61 -1.30
C PHE A 74 -16.55 14.71 -0.63
N GLN A 75 -17.84 14.80 -0.97
CA GLN A 75 -18.76 15.75 -0.34
C GLN A 75 -18.94 15.46 1.16
N LEU A 76 -18.98 14.18 1.56
CA LEU A 76 -19.01 13.82 2.97
C LEU A 76 -17.75 14.32 3.71
N CYS A 77 -16.56 14.11 3.13
CA CYS A 77 -15.31 14.63 3.70
C CYS A 77 -15.35 16.15 3.87
N VAL A 78 -15.83 16.89 2.86
CA VAL A 78 -15.97 18.36 2.92
C VAL A 78 -16.96 18.79 4.02
N LEU A 79 -18.14 18.17 4.10
CA LEU A 79 -19.17 18.56 5.07
C LEU A 79 -18.81 18.21 6.52
N THR A 80 -18.02 17.15 6.71
CA THR A 80 -17.59 16.69 8.05
C THR A 80 -16.23 17.24 8.46
N ASN A 81 -15.50 17.86 7.53
CA ASN A 81 -14.09 18.22 7.67
C ASN A 81 -13.20 17.03 8.07
N ASP A 82 -13.58 15.80 7.67
CA ASP A 82 -12.83 14.58 7.93
C ASP A 82 -12.19 14.06 6.63
N PHE A 83 -10.90 14.35 6.49
CA PHE A 83 -10.06 13.89 5.36
C PHE A 83 -9.13 12.74 5.77
N SER A 84 -9.36 12.12 6.94
CA SER A 84 -8.52 11.05 7.47
C SER A 84 -7.03 11.45 7.54
N LEU A 85 -6.13 10.45 7.54
CA LEU A 85 -4.68 10.64 7.64
C LEU A 85 -4.05 11.36 6.44
N GLY A 86 -4.75 11.46 5.30
CA GLY A 86 -4.22 12.15 4.12
C GLY A 86 -4.24 13.67 4.23
N GLY A 87 -5.11 14.21 5.09
CA GLY A 87 -5.35 15.65 5.17
C GLY A 87 -6.05 16.21 3.92
N GLU A 88 -6.66 17.39 4.08
CA GLU A 88 -7.49 18.02 3.05
C GLU A 88 -6.74 18.23 1.72
N TYR A 89 -5.53 18.80 1.80
CA TYR A 89 -4.75 19.15 0.62
C TYR A 89 -4.40 17.93 -0.23
N GLN A 90 -3.83 16.88 0.35
CA GLN A 90 -3.44 15.70 -0.43
C GLN A 90 -4.66 14.98 -1.01
N VAL A 91 -5.76 14.90 -0.27
CA VAL A 91 -7.01 14.31 -0.76
C VAL A 91 -7.53 15.10 -1.97
N LYS A 92 -7.63 16.43 -1.87
CA LYS A 92 -8.09 17.29 -2.98
C LYS A 92 -7.20 17.18 -4.22
N VAL A 93 -5.89 17.33 -4.07
CA VAL A 93 -4.93 17.25 -5.19
C VAL A 93 -4.96 15.88 -5.85
N SER A 94 -4.97 14.82 -5.04
CA SER A 94 -5.03 13.44 -5.52
C SER A 94 -6.33 13.16 -6.26
N PHE A 95 -7.47 13.63 -5.74
CA PHE A 95 -8.77 13.39 -6.35
C PHE A 95 -8.96 14.23 -7.62
N CYS A 96 -8.51 15.49 -7.64
CA CYS A 96 -8.43 16.34 -8.82
C CYS A 96 -7.70 15.63 -9.98
N ARG A 97 -6.51 15.09 -9.72
CA ARG A 97 -5.74 14.34 -10.73
C ARG A 97 -6.50 13.14 -11.29
N ASN A 98 -7.23 12.41 -10.45
CA ASN A 98 -7.98 11.24 -10.91
C ASN A 98 -9.20 11.63 -11.74
N ILE A 99 -10.01 12.57 -11.25
CA ILE A 99 -11.28 12.95 -11.87
C ILE A 99 -11.06 13.68 -13.20
N LEU A 100 -10.06 14.56 -13.27
CA LEU A 100 -9.68 15.22 -14.52
C LEU A 100 -8.77 14.36 -15.41
N ASN A 101 -8.46 13.12 -14.98
CA ASN A 101 -7.61 12.18 -15.71
C ASN A 101 -6.26 12.81 -16.13
N LEU A 102 -5.66 13.58 -15.22
CA LEU A 102 -4.42 14.30 -15.49
C LEU A 102 -3.25 13.34 -15.64
N ASN A 103 -2.32 13.67 -16.53
CA ASN A 103 -1.14 12.85 -16.72
C ASN A 103 -0.28 12.88 -15.44
N PRO A 104 0.06 11.71 -14.83
CA PRO A 104 0.92 11.65 -13.64
C PRO A 104 2.30 12.27 -13.86
N SER A 105 2.73 12.41 -15.12
CA SER A 105 3.98 13.03 -15.54
C SER A 105 4.01 14.55 -15.50
N LYS A 106 2.86 15.22 -15.33
CA LYS A 106 2.77 16.67 -15.36
C LYS A 106 2.52 17.24 -13.96
N PRO A 107 3.09 18.41 -13.62
CA PRO A 107 2.74 19.12 -12.41
C PRO A 107 1.26 19.53 -12.43
N LEU A 108 0.72 19.80 -11.24
CA LEU A 108 -0.65 20.29 -11.12
C LEU A 108 -0.61 21.81 -11.14
N GLU A 109 -1.29 22.42 -12.10
CA GLU A 109 -1.42 23.87 -12.26
C GLU A 109 -2.72 24.40 -11.63
N SER A 110 -2.82 25.71 -11.37
CA SER A 110 -3.98 26.32 -10.70
C SER A 110 -5.29 26.19 -11.48
N ASN A 111 -5.24 26.31 -12.80
CA ASN A 111 -6.39 26.09 -13.69
C ASN A 111 -7.03 24.70 -13.54
N HIS A 112 -6.27 23.67 -13.18
CA HIS A 112 -6.81 22.33 -12.93
C HIS A 112 -7.63 22.28 -11.64
N LEU A 113 -7.30 23.10 -10.63
CA LEU A 113 -8.10 23.20 -9.42
C LEU A 113 -9.43 23.88 -9.71
N ASP A 114 -9.43 24.95 -10.50
CA ASP A 114 -10.65 25.65 -10.92
C ASP A 114 -11.56 24.74 -11.76
N GLU A 115 -10.98 23.98 -12.69
CA GLU A 115 -11.70 22.99 -13.50
C GLU A 115 -12.30 21.88 -12.62
N PHE A 116 -11.53 21.40 -11.63
CA PHE A 116 -11.98 20.40 -10.68
C PHE A 116 -13.14 20.91 -9.83
N GLU A 117 -13.06 22.11 -9.27
CA GLU A 117 -14.15 22.71 -8.49
C GLU A 117 -15.42 22.88 -9.34
N THR A 118 -15.26 23.35 -10.58
CA THR A 118 -16.38 23.46 -11.54
C THR A 118 -17.00 22.08 -11.81
N PHE A 119 -16.18 21.05 -12.02
CA PHE A 119 -16.64 19.68 -12.23
C PHE A 119 -17.39 19.14 -11.02
N ILE A 120 -16.85 19.31 -9.81
CA ILE A 120 -17.48 18.87 -8.56
C ILE A 120 -18.83 19.55 -8.39
N ASN A 121 -18.89 20.88 -8.50
CA ASN A 121 -20.14 21.64 -8.34
C ASN A 121 -21.22 21.20 -9.34
N LYS A 122 -20.84 20.99 -10.61
CA LYS A 122 -21.74 20.45 -11.63
C LYS A 122 -22.24 19.06 -11.25
N LYS A 123 -21.37 18.17 -10.75
CA LYS A 123 -21.79 16.82 -10.34
C LYS A 123 -22.66 16.80 -9.10
N LEU A 124 -22.40 17.69 -8.14
CA LEU A 124 -23.28 17.87 -6.99
C LEU A 124 -24.67 18.35 -7.43
N GLN A 125 -24.75 19.22 -8.44
CA GLN A 125 -26.03 19.62 -9.03
C GLN A 125 -26.71 18.46 -9.77
N ASP A 126 -25.98 17.76 -10.66
CA ASP A 126 -26.49 16.61 -11.43
C ASP A 126 -27.07 15.50 -10.53
N TYR A 127 -26.52 15.35 -9.32
CA TYR A 127 -26.90 14.32 -8.35
C TYR A 127 -27.84 14.81 -7.25
N ASP A 128 -28.27 16.08 -7.29
CA ASP A 128 -29.11 16.72 -6.26
C ASP A 128 -28.50 16.66 -4.84
N LEU A 129 -27.20 17.00 -4.74
CA LEU A 129 -26.40 16.92 -3.52
C LEU A 129 -25.97 18.29 -2.97
N LEU A 130 -26.22 19.40 -3.68
CA LEU A 130 -25.77 20.74 -3.25
C LEU A 130 -26.25 21.12 -1.84
N ASN A 131 -27.46 20.71 -1.48
CA ASN A 131 -28.08 20.99 -0.17
C ASN A 131 -28.15 19.74 0.73
N ALA A 132 -27.48 18.65 0.37
CA ALA A 132 -27.52 17.42 1.15
C ALA A 132 -26.72 17.56 2.45
N SER A 133 -27.30 17.11 3.55
CA SER A 133 -26.60 17.02 4.84
C SER A 133 -25.58 15.88 4.85
N ALA A 134 -24.57 15.97 5.73
CA ALA A 134 -23.62 14.88 5.93
C ALA A 134 -24.32 13.55 6.28
N GLN A 135 -25.36 13.60 7.13
CA GLN A 135 -26.12 12.42 7.54
C GLN A 135 -26.87 11.77 6.36
N SER A 136 -27.50 12.58 5.50
CA SER A 136 -28.17 12.06 4.30
C SER A 136 -27.18 11.40 3.32
N ILE A 137 -26.00 12.02 3.12
CA ILE A 137 -24.96 11.44 2.26
C ILE A 137 -24.45 10.12 2.82
N LYS A 138 -24.23 10.06 4.14
CA LYS A 138 -23.81 8.83 4.83
C LYS A 138 -24.83 7.70 4.63
N GLN A 139 -26.13 7.96 4.76
CA GLN A 139 -27.18 6.98 4.51
C GLN A 139 -27.23 6.50 3.05
N ILE A 140 -26.98 7.39 2.08
CA ILE A 140 -26.88 7.02 0.66
C ILE A 140 -25.68 6.09 0.44
N LEU A 141 -24.53 6.39 1.04
CA LEU A 141 -23.32 5.58 0.92
C LEU A 141 -23.50 4.19 1.56
N GLU A 142 -24.13 4.11 2.74
CA GLU A 142 -24.40 2.84 3.44
C GLU A 142 -25.31 1.90 2.63
N ASN A 143 -26.25 2.45 1.88
CA ASN A 143 -27.20 1.70 1.05
C ASN A 143 -26.82 1.66 -0.43
N TYR A 144 -25.59 2.07 -0.78
CA TYR A 144 -25.19 2.22 -2.17
C TYR A 144 -25.11 0.85 -2.87
N THR A 145 -25.56 0.81 -4.13
CA THR A 145 -25.52 -0.38 -4.97
C THR A 145 -25.07 -0.05 -6.37
N PHE A 146 -24.32 -0.95 -6.97
CA PHE A 146 -23.91 -0.90 -8.37
C PHE A 146 -24.93 -1.63 -9.25
N LYS A 147 -25.21 -1.09 -10.43
CA LYS A 147 -26.10 -1.70 -11.41
C LYS A 147 -25.31 -2.19 -12.62
N SER A 148 -25.68 -3.35 -13.14
CA SER A 148 -25.14 -3.87 -14.39
C SER A 148 -26.15 -4.81 -15.03
N PHE A 149 -26.55 -4.51 -16.26
CA PHE A 149 -27.72 -5.13 -16.90
C PHE A 149 -28.93 -5.07 -15.95
N ASP A 150 -29.64 -6.20 -15.77
CA ASP A 150 -30.79 -6.32 -14.86
C ASP A 150 -30.38 -6.74 -13.43
N GLN A 151 -29.09 -6.67 -13.09
CA GLN A 151 -28.56 -7.10 -11.80
C GLN A 151 -28.15 -5.91 -10.93
N THR A 152 -28.38 -6.05 -9.62
CA THR A 152 -27.97 -5.08 -8.60
C THR A 152 -26.99 -5.72 -7.62
N PHE A 153 -25.88 -5.05 -7.37
CA PHE A 153 -24.77 -5.51 -6.55
C PHE A 153 -24.54 -4.53 -5.39
N ASN A 154 -24.75 -5.00 -4.16
CA ASN A 154 -24.27 -4.29 -2.97
C ASN A 154 -22.80 -4.65 -2.71
N PHE A 155 -22.18 -4.02 -1.71
CA PHE A 155 -20.76 -4.26 -1.40
C PHE A 155 -20.43 -5.73 -1.08
N GLY A 156 -21.35 -6.47 -0.44
CA GLY A 156 -21.19 -7.91 -0.19
C GLY A 156 -21.29 -8.81 -1.44
N LYS A 157 -21.53 -8.24 -2.63
CA LYS A 157 -21.66 -8.97 -3.91
C LYS A 157 -20.67 -8.51 -4.96
N ILE A 158 -19.65 -7.71 -4.63
CA ILE A 158 -18.68 -7.21 -5.63
C ILE A 158 -17.88 -8.33 -6.30
N GLU A 159 -17.57 -9.43 -5.61
CA GLU A 159 -16.91 -10.58 -6.25
C GLU A 159 -17.73 -11.13 -7.43
N LYS A 160 -19.08 -11.13 -7.33
CA LYS A 160 -19.96 -11.56 -8.42
C LYS A 160 -19.88 -10.60 -9.59
N LEU A 161 -19.82 -9.29 -9.32
CA LEU A 161 -19.64 -8.27 -10.34
C LEU A 161 -18.30 -8.42 -11.05
N ASN A 162 -17.20 -8.62 -10.30
CA ASN A 162 -15.88 -8.88 -10.88
C ASN A 162 -15.83 -10.20 -11.66
N THR A 163 -16.55 -11.22 -11.21
CA THR A 163 -16.70 -12.49 -11.95
C THR A 163 -17.42 -12.27 -13.28
N LEU A 164 -18.47 -11.45 -13.29
CA LEU A 164 -19.17 -11.03 -14.52
C LEU A 164 -18.22 -10.29 -15.47
N LEU A 165 -17.48 -9.29 -14.97
CA LEU A 165 -16.50 -8.55 -15.76
C LEU A 165 -15.43 -9.48 -16.36
N PHE A 166 -14.91 -10.41 -15.55
CA PHE A 166 -13.97 -11.42 -16.01
C PHE A 166 -14.58 -12.32 -17.09
N PHE A 167 -15.84 -12.73 -16.90
CA PHE A 167 -16.57 -13.55 -17.87
C PHE A 167 -16.74 -12.85 -19.21
N LEU A 168 -17.04 -11.56 -19.20
CA LEU A 168 -17.14 -10.75 -20.42
C LEU A 168 -15.78 -10.44 -21.06
N ASN A 169 -14.66 -10.91 -20.51
CA ASN A 169 -13.29 -10.54 -20.90
C ASN A 169 -12.96 -9.05 -20.71
N SER A 170 -13.66 -8.33 -19.83
CA SER A 170 -13.25 -6.98 -19.45
C SER A 170 -11.90 -7.03 -18.72
N SER A 171 -11.04 -6.04 -18.97
CA SER A 171 -9.80 -5.82 -18.20
C SER A 171 -10.01 -4.96 -16.97
N LYS A 172 -11.21 -4.38 -16.79
CA LYS A 172 -11.54 -3.48 -15.68
C LYS A 172 -12.05 -4.26 -14.48
N ARG A 173 -11.70 -3.84 -13.27
CA ARG A 173 -12.14 -4.46 -12.02
C ARG A 173 -12.51 -3.39 -11.01
N LEU A 174 -13.48 -3.73 -10.15
CA LEU A 174 -13.86 -2.94 -9.00
C LEU A 174 -13.23 -3.56 -7.74
N ILE A 175 -12.34 -2.82 -7.09
CA ILE A 175 -11.69 -3.23 -5.84
C ILE A 175 -12.31 -2.43 -4.71
N LEU A 176 -12.62 -3.10 -3.61
CA LEU A 176 -13.07 -2.48 -2.37
C LEU A 176 -11.99 -2.63 -1.30
N THR A 177 -11.83 -1.59 -0.48
CA THR A 177 -10.96 -1.58 0.70
C THR A 177 -11.57 -0.67 1.76
N THR A 178 -11.11 -0.76 3.00
CA THR A 178 -11.43 0.22 4.05
C THR A 178 -10.24 1.13 4.31
N LYS A 179 -10.42 2.45 4.32
CA LYS A 179 -9.39 3.45 4.62
C LYS A 179 -9.95 4.49 5.58
N GLY A 180 -9.30 4.70 6.73
CA GLY A 180 -9.79 5.63 7.76
C GLY A 180 -11.17 5.28 8.32
N GLY A 181 -11.58 4.01 8.28
CA GLY A 181 -12.95 3.60 8.64
C GLY A 181 -14.00 3.80 7.55
N TYR A 182 -13.64 4.41 6.42
CA TYR A 182 -14.52 4.57 5.27
C TYR A 182 -14.31 3.45 4.25
N LEU A 183 -15.41 2.95 3.70
CA LEU A 183 -15.34 2.13 2.49
C LEU A 183 -14.77 2.98 1.35
N SER A 184 -13.80 2.41 0.65
CA SER A 184 -13.10 3.05 -0.45
C SER A 184 -13.05 2.09 -1.63
N LEU A 185 -13.11 2.63 -2.85
CA LEU A 185 -13.11 1.84 -4.06
C LEU A 185 -12.04 2.28 -5.06
N TYR A 186 -11.70 1.35 -5.95
CA TYR A 186 -10.95 1.59 -7.18
C TYR A 186 -11.68 0.90 -8.32
N PHE A 187 -12.05 1.65 -9.36
CA PHE A 187 -12.40 1.09 -10.66
C PHE A 187 -11.23 1.31 -11.61
N ALA A 188 -10.55 0.23 -11.97
CA ALA A 188 -9.26 0.30 -12.64
C ALA A 188 -9.10 -0.77 -13.72
N SER A 189 -8.26 -0.49 -14.71
CA SER A 189 -7.79 -1.48 -15.67
C SER A 189 -6.64 -2.28 -15.06
N ILE A 190 -6.78 -3.61 -14.95
CA ILE A 190 -5.86 -4.46 -14.18
C ILE A 190 -5.30 -5.60 -15.03
N LYS A 191 -3.99 -5.84 -14.89
CA LYS A 191 -3.33 -7.05 -15.36
C LYS A 191 -2.89 -7.89 -14.18
N TYR A 192 -3.21 -9.18 -14.20
CA TYR A 192 -2.86 -10.09 -13.12
C TYR A 192 -1.62 -10.91 -13.43
N LYS A 193 -0.83 -11.19 -12.40
CA LYS A 193 0.29 -12.13 -12.40
C LYS A 193 0.27 -12.92 -11.11
N LYS A 194 0.48 -14.24 -11.19
CA LYS A 194 0.59 -15.09 -10.01
C LYS A 194 2.04 -15.11 -9.50
N ILE A 195 2.24 -14.91 -8.20
CA ILE A 195 3.52 -15.08 -7.51
C ILE A 195 3.30 -15.98 -6.29
N GLY A 196 3.83 -17.19 -6.31
CA GLY A 196 3.50 -18.19 -5.28
C GLY A 196 2.01 -18.52 -5.26
N SER A 197 1.39 -18.42 -4.10
CA SER A 197 -0.06 -18.55 -3.88
C SER A 197 -0.83 -17.23 -4.05
N TYR A 198 -0.13 -16.10 -4.28
CA TYR A 198 -0.70 -14.77 -4.36
C TYR A 198 -1.02 -14.35 -5.80
N GLU A 199 -2.09 -13.57 -5.92
CA GLU A 199 -2.48 -12.89 -7.15
C GLU A 199 -2.07 -11.41 -7.07
N VAL A 200 -1.15 -11.01 -7.96
CA VAL A 200 -0.65 -9.63 -8.03
C VAL A 200 -1.32 -8.92 -9.19
N GLY A 201 -2.17 -7.93 -8.89
CA GLY A 201 -2.84 -7.08 -9.86
C GLY A 201 -2.07 -5.79 -10.10
N PHE A 202 -1.63 -5.55 -11.33
CA PHE A 202 -1.06 -4.27 -11.76
C PHE A 202 -2.19 -3.38 -12.26
N MET A 203 -2.54 -2.34 -11.50
CA MET A 203 -3.45 -1.29 -11.96
C MET A 203 -2.72 -0.44 -13.00
N GLU A 204 -3.01 -0.68 -14.27
CA GLU A 204 -2.42 0.07 -15.39
C GLU A 204 -3.01 1.48 -15.49
N LYS A 205 -4.27 1.64 -15.09
CA LYS A 205 -5.03 2.89 -15.17
C LYS A 205 -6.11 2.90 -14.08
N GLU A 206 -6.10 3.90 -13.21
CA GLU A 206 -7.14 4.15 -12.22
C GLU A 206 -8.22 5.05 -12.86
N LEU A 207 -9.34 4.47 -13.28
CA LEU A 207 -10.38 5.22 -13.98
C LEU A 207 -11.16 6.11 -13.02
N VAL A 208 -11.53 5.55 -11.87
CA VAL A 208 -12.13 6.26 -10.75
C VAL A 208 -11.64 5.62 -9.47
N ARG A 209 -11.31 6.44 -8.47
CA ARG A 209 -11.09 5.97 -7.10
C ARG A 209 -11.78 6.87 -6.10
N SER A 210 -11.98 6.34 -4.90
CA SER A 210 -12.39 7.13 -3.75
C SER A 210 -11.38 8.25 -3.43
N PRO A 211 -11.82 9.42 -2.93
CA PRO A 211 -10.94 10.54 -2.61
C PRO A 211 -9.86 10.20 -1.57
N LEU A 212 -10.18 9.34 -0.59
CA LEU A 212 -9.25 8.90 0.46
C LEU A 212 -8.15 7.95 -0.03
N CYS A 213 -8.25 7.45 -1.26
CA CYS A 213 -7.28 6.57 -1.87
C CYS A 213 -6.05 7.32 -2.38
N ILE A 214 -5.40 8.18 -1.58
CA ILE A 214 -4.40 9.18 -2.01
C ILE A 214 -3.20 8.64 -2.80
N MET A 215 -2.48 9.52 -3.50
CA MET A 215 -1.32 9.14 -4.33
C MET A 215 -0.09 8.72 -3.53
N ALA A 216 -0.02 8.96 -2.22
CA ALA A 216 1.05 8.43 -1.38
C ALA A 216 0.99 6.89 -1.19
N LEU A 217 -0.15 6.26 -1.50
CA LEU A 217 -0.33 4.81 -1.35
C LEU A 217 0.02 4.08 -2.65
N ALA A 218 1.21 3.50 -2.76
CA ALA A 218 1.66 2.84 -3.99
C ALA A 218 1.12 1.42 -4.18
N ALA A 219 0.69 0.76 -3.10
CA ALA A 219 0.14 -0.58 -3.12
C ALA A 219 -1.05 -0.76 -2.17
N LEU A 220 -1.79 -1.84 -2.39
CA LEU A 220 -2.86 -2.34 -1.54
C LEU A 220 -2.67 -3.83 -1.35
N SER A 221 -2.81 -4.31 -0.12
CA SER A 221 -2.79 -5.74 0.18
C SER A 221 -4.12 -6.12 0.84
N PHE A 222 -4.77 -7.18 0.32
CA PHE A 222 -5.98 -7.76 0.89
C PHE A 222 -5.94 -9.28 0.72
N GLU A 223 -5.95 -10.00 1.83
CA GLU A 223 -5.88 -11.47 1.87
C GLU A 223 -4.73 -12.04 1.01
N ARG A 224 -5.04 -12.61 -0.17
CA ARG A 224 -4.08 -13.19 -1.12
C ARG A 224 -3.91 -12.36 -2.40
N GLN A 225 -4.34 -11.10 -2.36
CA GLN A 225 -4.27 -10.17 -3.48
C GLN A 225 -3.43 -8.95 -3.12
N ILE A 226 -2.47 -8.63 -4.00
CA ILE A 226 -1.66 -7.42 -3.90
C ILE A 226 -1.92 -6.59 -5.16
N TYR A 227 -2.28 -5.33 -4.99
CA TYR A 227 -2.51 -4.41 -6.10
C TYR A 227 -1.46 -3.33 -6.13
N ILE A 228 -0.79 -3.19 -7.27
CA ILE A 228 0.25 -2.19 -7.51
C ILE A 228 -0.31 -1.07 -8.38
N ARG A 229 -0.13 0.17 -7.94
CA ARG A 229 -0.69 1.37 -8.57
C ARG A 229 0.34 2.03 -9.48
N LYS A 230 0.32 1.71 -10.77
CA LYS A 230 1.35 2.20 -11.71
C LYS A 230 1.32 3.71 -11.91
N GLU A 231 0.15 4.33 -11.88
CA GLU A 231 0.04 5.79 -11.97
C GLU A 231 0.70 6.48 -10.77
N VAL A 232 0.58 5.91 -9.57
CA VAL A 232 1.29 6.39 -8.37
C VAL A 232 2.80 6.26 -8.50
N ILE A 233 3.29 5.08 -8.87
CA ILE A 233 4.74 4.85 -9.04
C ILE A 233 5.30 5.76 -10.13
N THR A 234 4.54 5.98 -11.20
CA THR A 234 4.89 6.94 -12.24
C THR A 234 4.97 8.35 -11.65
N SER A 235 4.00 8.81 -10.85
CA SER A 235 4.09 10.12 -10.20
C SER A 235 5.28 10.26 -9.26
N ILE A 236 5.64 9.21 -8.51
CA ILE A 236 6.85 9.20 -7.68
C ILE A 236 8.09 9.45 -8.55
N LEU A 237 8.18 8.83 -9.75
CA LEU A 237 9.26 9.11 -10.70
C LEU A 237 9.36 10.61 -11.02
N TYR A 238 8.25 11.25 -11.38
CA TYR A 238 8.27 12.67 -11.78
C TYR A 238 8.41 13.66 -10.62
N GLN A 239 8.01 13.27 -9.41
CA GLN A 239 8.12 14.15 -8.24
C GLN A 239 9.48 14.04 -7.55
N LYS A 240 10.11 12.86 -7.58
CA LYS A 240 11.34 12.58 -6.84
C LYS A 240 12.58 12.51 -7.71
N TRP A 241 12.48 11.90 -8.89
CA TRP A 241 13.63 11.55 -9.72
C TRP A 241 13.83 12.54 -10.86
N MET A 242 12.77 12.95 -11.54
CA MET A 242 12.86 13.89 -12.65
C MET A 242 13.46 15.26 -12.27
N PRO A 243 13.10 15.88 -11.13
CA PRO A 243 13.63 17.19 -10.77
C PRO A 243 15.15 17.19 -10.51
N HIS A 244 15.79 16.01 -10.40
CA HIS A 244 17.24 15.91 -10.24
C HIS A 244 18.00 16.66 -11.35
N PHE A 245 17.55 16.52 -12.61
CA PHE A 245 18.20 17.16 -13.76
C PHE A 245 18.02 18.67 -13.74
N ASP A 246 16.83 19.17 -13.37
CA ASP A 246 16.58 20.61 -13.23
C ASP A 246 17.44 21.24 -12.12
N ILE A 247 17.73 20.49 -11.06
CA ILE A 247 18.61 20.92 -9.96
C ILE A 247 20.08 20.93 -10.43
N LEU A 248 20.50 19.93 -11.23
CA LEU A 248 21.85 19.87 -11.81
C LEU A 248 22.17 21.09 -12.67
N ASP A 249 21.22 21.51 -13.51
CA ASP A 249 21.43 22.55 -14.51
C ASP A 249 21.41 23.99 -13.96
N ASN A 250 20.76 24.24 -12.82
CA ASN A 250 20.40 25.60 -12.42
C ASN A 250 21.20 26.21 -11.25
N LYS A 251 22.07 25.48 -10.52
CA LYS A 251 22.80 26.04 -9.35
C LYS A 251 24.16 25.37 -9.05
N PRO A 252 25.16 26.11 -8.54
CA PRO A 252 26.31 25.51 -7.86
C PRO A 252 25.83 24.82 -6.55
N TRP A 253 25.91 23.49 -6.54
CA TRP A 253 25.28 22.56 -5.58
C TRP A 253 25.61 22.76 -4.11
N SER A 254 26.83 23.21 -3.80
CA SER A 254 27.40 23.08 -2.45
C SER A 254 26.98 24.16 -1.45
N LEU A 255 26.32 25.25 -1.88
CA LEU A 255 26.08 26.42 -1.00
C LEU A 255 24.61 26.68 -0.63
N GLN A 256 23.63 25.96 -1.20
CA GLN A 256 22.20 26.27 -0.98
C GLN A 256 21.34 25.14 -0.41
N TYR A 257 21.83 23.90 -0.36
CA TYR A 257 21.04 22.76 0.12
C TYR A 257 21.57 22.17 1.42
N SER A 258 20.67 21.60 2.22
CA SER A 258 21.01 20.90 3.46
C SER A 258 21.90 19.68 3.19
N ARG A 259 22.61 19.24 4.23
CA ARG A 259 23.49 18.07 4.19
C ARG A 259 22.72 16.82 3.72
N GLU A 260 21.54 16.65 4.27
CA GLU A 260 20.61 15.56 3.98
C GLU A 260 20.19 15.54 2.52
N ARG A 261 19.90 16.72 1.94
CA ARG A 261 19.49 16.84 0.55
C ARG A 261 20.65 16.54 -0.41
N ASN A 262 21.86 16.99 -0.10
CA ASN A 262 23.03 16.71 -0.92
C ASN A 262 23.34 15.21 -1.03
N ILE A 263 23.13 14.46 0.06
CA ILE A 263 23.28 13.00 0.05
C ILE A 263 22.14 12.35 -0.74
N SER A 264 20.89 12.77 -0.52
CA SER A 264 19.72 12.28 -1.25
C SER A 264 19.93 12.37 -2.76
N GLU A 265 20.39 13.51 -3.26
CA GLU A 265 20.67 13.70 -4.68
C GLU A 265 21.94 12.97 -5.15
N GLY A 266 22.98 12.85 -4.31
CA GLY A 266 24.18 12.06 -4.63
C GLY A 266 23.86 10.57 -4.85
N ILE A 267 22.95 10.00 -4.05
CA ILE A 267 22.43 8.63 -4.25
C ILE A 267 21.75 8.53 -5.63
N LYS A 268 20.93 9.53 -6.01
CA LYS A 268 20.27 9.54 -7.33
C LYS A 268 21.27 9.64 -8.47
N SER A 269 22.27 10.51 -8.38
CA SER A 269 23.34 10.63 -9.38
C SER A 269 24.05 9.30 -9.59
N TYR A 270 24.37 8.57 -8.51
CA TYR A 270 24.99 7.25 -8.62
C TYR A 270 24.11 6.23 -9.36
N ILE A 271 22.80 6.23 -9.09
CA ILE A 271 21.84 5.36 -9.79
C ILE A 271 21.75 5.71 -11.27
N PHE A 272 21.72 6.99 -11.59
CA PHE A 272 21.69 7.48 -12.97
C PHE A 272 22.97 7.11 -13.72
N GLN A 273 24.14 7.21 -13.08
CA GLN A 273 25.40 6.73 -13.63
C GLN A 273 25.36 5.21 -13.91
N LEU A 274 24.89 4.39 -12.95
CA LEU A 274 24.75 2.95 -13.13
C LEU A 274 23.81 2.58 -14.29
N ARG A 275 22.78 3.40 -14.53
CA ARG A 275 21.79 3.20 -15.59
C ARG A 275 22.14 3.92 -16.90
N GLN A 276 23.24 4.66 -16.96
CA GLN A 276 23.63 5.49 -18.11
C GLN A 276 22.50 6.46 -18.53
N ILE A 277 21.92 7.14 -17.54
CA ILE A 277 20.89 8.16 -17.72
C ILE A 277 21.51 9.50 -17.35
N ASP A 278 21.65 10.41 -18.31
CA ASP A 278 22.30 11.71 -18.13
C ASP A 278 21.36 12.90 -18.37
N SER A 279 20.12 12.64 -18.80
CA SER A 279 19.12 13.68 -19.04
C SER A 279 17.70 13.24 -18.72
N THR A 280 16.80 14.23 -18.65
CA THR A 280 15.34 14.04 -18.55
C THR A 280 14.80 13.17 -19.69
N GLU A 281 15.27 13.37 -20.93
CA GLU A 281 14.87 12.56 -22.09
C GLU A 281 15.34 11.10 -21.95
N ALA A 282 16.59 10.89 -21.50
CA ALA A 282 17.11 9.56 -21.24
C ALA A 282 16.30 8.83 -20.15
N LEU A 283 15.87 9.56 -19.11
CA LEU A 283 15.01 9.00 -18.06
C LEU A 283 13.62 8.65 -18.61
N GLU A 284 13.04 9.48 -19.47
CA GLU A 284 11.74 9.21 -20.10
C GLU A 284 11.77 7.94 -20.97
N ILE A 285 12.84 7.74 -21.74
CA ILE A 285 13.08 6.51 -22.52
C ILE A 285 13.15 5.30 -21.59
N ASN A 286 13.81 5.42 -20.44
CA ASN A 286 14.01 4.35 -19.47
C ASN A 286 12.88 4.18 -18.44
N LYS A 287 11.84 5.05 -18.47
CA LYS A 287 10.75 5.10 -17.49
C LYS A 287 10.12 3.74 -17.20
N LYS A 288 9.85 2.95 -18.25
CA LYS A 288 9.20 1.64 -18.09
C LYS A 288 10.05 0.68 -17.25
N SER A 289 11.37 0.71 -17.40
CA SER A 289 12.27 -0.11 -16.60
C SER A 289 12.33 0.38 -15.16
N PHE A 290 12.40 1.70 -14.96
CA PHE A 290 12.41 2.31 -13.63
C PHE A 290 11.14 1.95 -12.84
N VAL A 291 9.97 2.21 -13.42
CA VAL A 291 8.66 1.90 -12.81
C VAL A 291 8.54 0.39 -12.53
N LYS A 292 9.06 -0.47 -13.42
CA LYS A 292 9.06 -1.92 -13.20
C LYS A 292 9.90 -2.31 -11.99
N ASP A 293 11.10 -1.75 -11.85
CA ASP A 293 11.99 -2.06 -10.75
C ASP A 293 11.42 -1.55 -9.41
N SER A 294 10.90 -0.31 -9.35
CA SER A 294 10.22 0.20 -8.15
C SER A 294 8.99 -0.64 -7.80
N SER A 295 8.19 -1.02 -8.80
CA SER A 295 7.05 -1.93 -8.60
C SER A 295 7.49 -3.26 -8.02
N GLU A 296 8.62 -3.81 -8.47
CA GLU A 296 9.12 -5.09 -7.99
C GLU A 296 9.50 -5.02 -6.51
N THR A 297 10.21 -3.97 -6.09
CA THR A 297 10.55 -3.73 -4.69
C THR A 297 9.28 -3.64 -3.82
N ILE A 298 8.29 -2.85 -4.24
CA ILE A 298 7.02 -2.70 -3.50
C ILE A 298 6.26 -4.03 -3.42
N ILE A 299 6.20 -4.81 -4.50
CA ILE A 299 5.52 -6.12 -4.50
C ILE A 299 6.15 -7.04 -3.45
N TYR A 300 7.48 -7.13 -3.43
CA TYR A 300 8.14 -8.02 -2.48
C TYR A 300 8.07 -7.51 -1.05
N HIS A 301 7.95 -6.20 -0.83
CA HIS A 301 7.66 -5.63 0.50
C HIS A 301 6.30 -6.13 1.01
N GLU A 302 5.24 -6.00 0.19
CA GLU A 302 3.89 -6.49 0.55
C GLU A 302 3.85 -8.02 0.75
N LEU A 303 4.64 -8.77 -0.03
CA LEU A 303 4.80 -10.22 0.18
C LEU A 303 5.63 -10.53 1.44
N GLY A 304 6.52 -9.64 1.86
CA GLY A 304 7.29 -9.76 3.08
C GLY A 304 6.40 -9.67 4.33
N HIS A 305 5.43 -8.75 4.32
CA HIS A 305 4.41 -8.64 5.38
C HIS A 305 3.66 -9.95 5.59
N VAL A 306 3.32 -10.65 4.51
CA VAL A 306 2.70 -11.98 4.59
C VAL A 306 3.60 -12.97 5.35
N ILE A 307 4.87 -13.05 4.96
CA ILE A 307 5.81 -14.03 5.51
C ILE A 307 6.02 -13.78 7.00
N PHE A 308 6.17 -12.53 7.42
CA PHE A 308 6.38 -12.25 8.84
C PHE A 308 5.09 -12.33 9.65
N ASN A 309 3.99 -11.72 9.20
CA ASN A 309 2.77 -11.61 10.01
C ASN A 309 1.93 -12.89 10.06
N GLN A 310 2.07 -13.79 9.07
CA GLN A 310 1.26 -15.02 9.01
C GLN A 310 2.09 -16.28 9.27
N ASP A 311 3.40 -16.22 9.01
CA ASP A 311 4.21 -17.42 8.76
C ASP A 311 5.43 -17.54 9.68
N ILE A 312 5.90 -16.45 10.28
CA ILE A 312 7.06 -16.42 11.21
C ILE A 312 6.63 -15.95 12.60
N LEU A 313 5.97 -14.79 12.70
CA LEU A 313 5.44 -14.30 13.97
C LEU A 313 4.13 -15.03 14.29
N ASP A 314 3.90 -15.27 15.58
CA ASP A 314 2.57 -15.68 16.04
C ASP A 314 1.55 -14.59 15.68
N ILE A 315 0.36 -15.01 15.24
CA ILE A 315 -0.68 -14.10 14.76
C ILE A 315 -1.04 -13.05 15.81
N THR A 316 -0.97 -13.41 17.09
CA THR A 316 -1.22 -12.53 18.23
C THR A 316 -0.12 -11.49 18.37
N ILE A 317 1.14 -11.84 18.11
CA ILE A 317 2.28 -10.91 18.19
C ILE A 317 2.11 -9.82 17.13
N GLY A 318 2.00 -10.20 15.85
CA GLY A 318 1.87 -9.24 14.76
C GLY A 318 0.68 -8.30 14.94
N SER A 319 -0.49 -8.85 15.28
CA SER A 319 -1.71 -8.06 15.52
C SER A 319 -1.64 -7.15 16.75
N THR A 320 -1.00 -7.58 17.84
CA THR A 320 -0.81 -6.73 19.04
C THR A 320 0.08 -5.53 18.72
N LEU A 321 1.15 -5.75 17.97
CA LEU A 321 2.06 -4.68 17.57
C LEU A 321 1.42 -3.76 16.54
N GLU A 322 0.68 -4.29 15.56
CA GLU A 322 -0.03 -3.45 14.60
C GLU A 322 -1.07 -2.53 15.27
N ALA A 323 -1.66 -2.97 16.39
CA ALA A 323 -2.56 -2.14 17.19
C ALA A 323 -1.87 -0.88 17.76
N THR A 324 -0.53 -0.87 17.91
CA THR A 324 0.19 0.32 18.38
C THR A 324 0.21 1.45 17.35
N LYS A 325 -0.16 1.21 16.08
CA LYS A 325 -0.36 2.27 15.05
C LYS A 325 -1.33 3.36 15.52
N MET A 326 -2.16 3.10 16.52
CA MET A 326 -3.00 4.11 17.17
C MET A 326 -2.19 5.25 17.79
N TYR A 327 -0.97 4.98 18.25
CA TYR A 327 -0.03 5.98 18.78
C TYR A 327 0.88 6.55 17.68
N THR A 328 0.36 6.70 16.46
CA THR A 328 1.11 7.10 15.26
C THR A 328 2.20 6.09 14.86
N HIS A 329 3.05 6.45 13.88
CA HIS A 329 4.21 5.64 13.54
C HIS A 329 5.16 5.60 14.74
N ASN A 330 5.64 4.39 15.09
CA ASN A 330 6.49 4.17 16.25
C ASN A 330 7.47 3.03 16.00
N ILE A 331 8.43 2.85 16.90
CA ILE A 331 9.51 1.87 16.77
C ILE A 331 9.03 0.45 16.40
N PHE A 332 7.94 -0.05 16.98
CA PHE A 332 7.47 -1.41 16.66
C PHE A 332 6.87 -1.51 15.26
N ILE A 333 6.27 -0.43 14.77
CA ILE A 333 5.80 -0.36 13.38
C ILE A 333 6.99 -0.31 12.44
N SER A 334 8.01 0.49 12.75
CA SER A 334 9.26 0.51 11.99
C SER A 334 9.91 -0.89 11.92
N ILE A 335 9.94 -1.63 13.04
CA ILE A 335 10.44 -3.01 13.06
C ILE A 335 9.61 -3.92 12.14
N LEU A 336 8.28 -3.86 12.20
CA LEU A 336 7.42 -4.70 11.34
C LEU A 336 7.65 -4.41 9.84
N GLU A 337 7.78 -3.14 9.45
CA GLU A 337 8.11 -2.77 8.06
C GLU A 337 9.49 -3.29 7.64
N ILE A 338 10.49 -3.19 8.51
CA ILE A 338 11.85 -3.70 8.25
C ILE A 338 11.86 -5.22 8.13
N LEU A 339 11.13 -5.92 9.00
CA LEU A 339 10.97 -7.36 8.91
C LEU A 339 10.36 -7.75 7.56
N ALA A 340 9.32 -7.05 7.08
CA ALA A 340 8.81 -7.26 5.74
C ALA A 340 9.89 -7.09 4.65
N ASP A 341 10.76 -6.08 4.79
CA ASP A 341 11.82 -5.81 3.81
C ASP A 341 12.93 -6.88 3.75
N ILE A 342 13.27 -7.45 4.90
CA ILE A 342 14.28 -8.52 5.04
C ILE A 342 13.66 -9.92 5.09
N ALA A 343 12.37 -10.06 4.73
CA ALA A 343 11.66 -11.33 4.83
C ALA A 343 12.40 -12.46 4.09
N PRO A 344 12.72 -13.57 4.78
CA PRO A 344 13.46 -14.66 4.17
C PRO A 344 12.63 -15.28 3.06
N LYS A 345 13.30 -16.01 2.17
CA LYS A 345 12.59 -16.77 1.15
C LYS A 345 11.79 -17.91 1.77
N LYS A 346 10.47 -17.88 1.61
CA LYS A 346 9.55 -18.98 1.91
C LYS A 346 8.82 -19.37 0.63
N GLU A 347 9.00 -20.62 0.20
CA GLU A 347 8.50 -21.11 -1.09
C GLU A 347 8.92 -20.23 -2.29
N LYS A 348 7.96 -19.49 -2.88
CA LYS A 348 8.13 -18.62 -4.05
C LYS A 348 8.04 -17.12 -3.71
N ILE A 349 7.86 -16.77 -2.44
CA ILE A 349 7.74 -15.40 -1.95
C ILE A 349 8.92 -15.08 -1.02
N GLN A 350 9.26 -13.80 -0.90
CA GLN A 350 10.43 -13.29 -0.16
C GLN A 350 10.30 -11.77 -0.01
N GLY A 351 11.09 -11.17 0.88
CA GLY A 351 11.23 -9.72 1.00
C GLY A 351 12.05 -9.11 -0.14
N PRO A 352 11.98 -7.79 -0.34
CA PRO A 352 12.68 -7.06 -1.39
C PRO A 352 14.20 -7.24 -1.29
N LEU A 353 14.80 -7.15 -0.11
CA LEU A 353 16.27 -7.21 0.01
C LEU A 353 16.81 -8.61 -0.35
N VAL A 354 16.10 -9.67 0.05
CA VAL A 354 16.36 -11.05 -0.40
C VAL A 354 16.14 -11.18 -1.92
N ASN A 355 15.18 -10.47 -2.50
CA ASN A 355 14.98 -10.41 -3.94
C ASN A 355 16.13 -9.73 -4.68
N LEU A 356 16.68 -8.64 -4.15
CA LEU A 356 17.85 -7.98 -4.74
C LEU A 356 19.05 -8.93 -4.78
N ALA A 357 19.33 -9.62 -3.68
CA ALA A 357 20.42 -10.61 -3.63
C ALA A 357 20.24 -11.74 -4.65
N LYS A 358 19.00 -12.15 -4.91
CA LYS A 358 18.67 -13.12 -5.96
C LYS A 358 18.83 -12.55 -7.38
N ILE A 359 18.46 -11.30 -7.62
CA ILE A 359 18.66 -10.62 -8.91
C ILE A 359 20.15 -10.49 -9.19
N ALA A 360 20.96 -10.15 -8.18
CA ALA A 360 22.41 -9.95 -8.32
C ALA A 360 23.14 -11.18 -8.89
N LYS A 361 22.63 -12.39 -8.65
CA LYS A 361 23.15 -13.65 -9.22
C LYS A 361 23.01 -13.72 -10.75
N LYS A 362 22.16 -12.89 -11.36
CA LYS A 362 21.88 -12.86 -12.81
C LYS A 362 22.23 -11.52 -13.45
N ASP A 363 22.01 -10.44 -12.74
CA ASP A 363 22.19 -9.07 -13.22
C ASP A 363 22.61 -8.18 -12.04
N LEU A 364 23.93 -8.11 -11.83
CA LEU A 364 24.53 -7.37 -10.72
C LEU A 364 24.28 -5.86 -10.82
N ASN A 365 24.35 -5.29 -12.02
CA ASN A 365 24.13 -3.85 -12.23
C ASN A 365 22.68 -3.47 -11.90
N ARG A 366 21.70 -4.26 -12.38
CA ARG A 366 20.29 -4.02 -12.03
C ARG A 366 20.06 -4.14 -10.53
N ALA A 367 20.59 -5.17 -9.87
CA ALA A 367 20.44 -5.34 -8.43
C ALA A 367 21.06 -4.19 -7.63
N THR A 368 22.27 -3.76 -8.01
CA THR A 368 22.96 -2.62 -7.39
C THR A 368 22.15 -1.34 -7.55
N SER A 369 21.68 -1.07 -8.77
CA SER A 369 20.82 0.10 -9.02
C SER A 369 19.52 0.05 -8.20
N MET A 370 18.89 -1.11 -8.09
CA MET A 370 17.68 -1.28 -7.28
C MET A 370 17.93 -1.13 -5.78
N PHE A 371 19.10 -1.55 -5.30
CA PHE A 371 19.51 -1.38 -3.90
C PHE A 371 19.66 0.10 -3.54
N TYR A 372 20.36 0.88 -4.37
CA TYR A 372 20.48 2.32 -4.14
C TYR A 372 19.16 3.07 -4.35
N MET A 373 18.31 2.60 -5.27
CA MET A 373 16.94 3.13 -5.41
C MET A 373 16.14 2.91 -4.11
N TYR A 374 16.25 1.74 -3.49
CA TYR A 374 15.64 1.48 -2.19
C TYR A 374 16.22 2.40 -1.10
N ILE A 375 17.56 2.59 -1.05
CA ILE A 375 18.19 3.56 -0.12
C ILE A 375 17.60 4.96 -0.32
N SER A 376 17.46 5.42 -1.57
CA SER A 376 16.84 6.72 -1.84
C SER A 376 15.39 6.76 -1.35
N ASP A 377 14.63 5.68 -1.51
CA ASP A 377 13.23 5.56 -1.05
C ASP A 377 13.05 5.58 0.46
N VAL A 378 14.05 5.14 1.22
CA VAL A 378 14.04 5.16 2.69
C VAL A 378 14.84 6.32 3.29
N TRP A 379 15.43 7.19 2.45
CA TRP A 379 16.12 8.40 2.90
C TRP A 379 15.12 9.50 3.22
N PHE A 380 14.56 9.48 4.42
CA PHE A 380 13.57 10.48 4.86
C PHE A 380 14.19 11.75 5.45
N TYR A 381 15.52 11.81 5.60
CA TYR A 381 16.16 12.96 6.23
C TYR A 381 16.10 14.26 5.42
N ASP A 382 15.76 14.19 4.13
CA ASP A 382 15.56 15.36 3.27
C ASP A 382 14.09 15.83 3.19
N THR A 383 13.23 15.33 4.09
CA THR A 383 11.82 15.74 4.21
C THR A 383 11.48 16.17 5.64
N ASP A 384 10.36 16.87 5.78
CA ASP A 384 9.79 17.27 7.08
C ASP A 384 9.04 16.11 7.78
N ASP A 385 9.00 14.91 7.18
CA ASP A 385 8.26 13.74 7.68
C ASP A 385 9.01 13.01 8.81
N GLN A 386 9.21 13.68 9.93
CA GLN A 386 9.98 13.16 11.08
C GLN A 386 9.44 11.83 11.63
N TYR A 387 8.17 11.51 11.40
CA TYR A 387 7.57 10.25 11.83
C TYR A 387 8.18 9.00 11.15
N MET A 388 8.91 9.17 10.04
CA MET A 388 9.62 8.08 9.35
C MET A 388 11.10 7.98 9.75
N TYR A 389 11.61 8.84 10.64
CA TYR A 389 13.03 8.86 10.97
C TYR A 389 13.48 7.59 11.71
N ASP A 390 12.66 7.05 12.62
CA ASP A 390 12.98 5.78 13.28
C ASP A 390 13.14 4.63 12.29
N TYR A 391 12.26 4.59 11.28
CA TYR A 391 12.36 3.61 10.21
C TYR A 391 13.63 3.84 9.37
N ALA A 392 13.92 5.09 8.98
CA ALA A 392 15.12 5.44 8.23
C ALA A 392 16.41 5.07 8.99
N ASP A 393 16.51 5.43 10.27
CA ASP A 393 17.66 5.15 11.14
C ASP A 393 17.94 3.64 11.17
N LEU A 394 16.93 2.84 11.49
CA LEU A 394 17.07 1.39 11.60
C LEU A 394 17.44 0.75 10.26
N ILE A 395 16.70 1.03 9.18
CA ILE A 395 16.93 0.35 7.90
C ILE A 395 18.26 0.78 7.27
N LEU A 396 18.63 2.06 7.32
CA LEU A 396 19.89 2.55 6.76
C LEU A 396 21.10 2.00 7.53
N LEU A 397 21.01 1.91 8.87
CA LEU A 397 22.02 1.22 9.67
C LEU A 397 22.20 -0.24 9.25
N ILE A 398 21.11 -0.94 8.92
CA ILE A 398 21.18 -2.32 8.42
C ILE A 398 21.82 -2.37 7.04
N LEU A 399 21.39 -1.52 6.11
CA LEU A 399 21.84 -1.55 4.71
C LEU A 399 23.33 -1.20 4.55
N THR A 400 23.83 -0.26 5.36
CA THR A 400 25.22 0.21 5.27
C THR A 400 26.25 -0.89 5.53
N GLN A 401 25.90 -1.94 6.26
CA GLN A 401 26.74 -3.12 6.48
C GLN A 401 27.07 -3.93 5.21
N TYR A 402 26.37 -3.65 4.12
CA TYR A 402 26.53 -4.32 2.84
C TYR A 402 27.16 -3.41 1.78
N ILE A 403 27.49 -2.15 2.12
CA ILE A 403 28.09 -1.19 1.19
C ILE A 403 29.61 -1.19 1.40
N ASN A 404 30.35 -1.52 0.35
CA ASN A 404 31.81 -1.41 0.33
C ASN A 404 32.24 0.04 0.04
N LYS A 405 33.51 0.35 0.32
CA LYS A 405 34.09 1.68 0.08
C LYS A 405 34.05 2.12 -1.39
N ASP A 406 34.01 1.18 -2.33
CA ASP A 406 33.91 1.41 -3.76
C ASP A 406 32.45 1.46 -4.27
N LEU A 407 31.48 1.55 -3.35
CA LEU A 407 30.03 1.51 -3.61
C LEU A 407 29.51 0.18 -4.17
N SER A 408 30.35 -0.86 -4.25
CA SER A 408 29.84 -2.20 -4.54
C SER A 408 29.04 -2.74 -3.35
N VAL A 409 28.04 -3.57 -3.64
CA VAL A 409 27.13 -4.14 -2.63
C VAL A 409 27.43 -5.62 -2.41
N ASP A 410 27.62 -6.03 -1.16
CA ASP A 410 27.82 -7.43 -0.79
C ASP A 410 26.48 -8.19 -0.70
N PHE A 411 25.94 -8.53 -1.87
CA PHE A 411 24.73 -9.33 -1.99
C PHE A 411 24.88 -10.76 -1.47
N LYS A 412 26.11 -11.29 -1.33
CA LYS A 412 26.32 -12.64 -0.80
C LYS A 412 26.14 -12.64 0.71
N LYS A 413 26.73 -11.65 1.40
CA LYS A 413 26.51 -11.43 2.82
C LYS A 413 25.02 -11.18 3.10
N MET A 414 24.37 -10.33 2.30
CA MET A 414 22.93 -10.06 2.42
C MET A 414 22.05 -11.32 2.28
N ASP A 415 22.31 -12.18 1.29
CA ASP A 415 21.57 -13.44 1.10
C ASP A 415 21.75 -14.41 2.29
N SER A 416 22.95 -14.40 2.89
CA SER A 416 23.28 -15.21 4.07
C SER A 416 22.58 -14.68 5.32
N ASP A 417 22.73 -13.39 5.60
CA ASP A 417 22.23 -12.75 6.82
C ASP A 417 20.70 -12.77 6.89
N PHE A 418 20.02 -12.71 5.73
CA PHE A 418 18.55 -12.74 5.63
C PHE A 418 17.97 -14.13 5.29
N SER A 419 18.75 -15.19 5.43
CA SER A 419 18.26 -16.55 5.23
C SER A 419 17.30 -17.00 6.34
N ILE A 420 16.43 -17.97 6.06
CA ILE A 420 15.52 -18.55 7.07
C ILE A 420 16.29 -19.12 8.27
N ASN A 421 17.51 -19.63 8.04
CA ASN A 421 18.35 -20.19 9.10
C ASN A 421 18.82 -19.11 10.07
N SER A 422 18.98 -17.88 9.60
CA SER A 422 19.42 -16.74 10.40
C SER A 422 18.42 -16.34 11.48
N ILE A 423 17.14 -16.67 11.32
CA ILE A 423 16.12 -16.47 12.38
C ILE A 423 16.41 -17.32 13.62
N ASN A 424 16.97 -18.51 13.42
CA ASN A 424 17.26 -19.46 14.51
C ASN A 424 18.66 -19.26 15.10
N ILE A 425 19.49 -18.41 14.48
CA ILE A 425 20.82 -18.08 14.98
C ILE A 425 20.68 -16.90 15.94
N LYS A 426 20.93 -17.16 17.23
CA LYS A 426 21.04 -16.10 18.23
C LYS A 426 22.11 -15.10 17.75
N HIS A 427 21.83 -13.80 17.88
CA HIS A 427 22.70 -12.68 17.51
C HIS A 427 22.64 -12.18 16.05
N THR A 428 21.70 -12.64 15.21
CA THR A 428 21.44 -11.95 13.93
C THR A 428 20.48 -10.77 14.12
N ILE A 429 20.54 -9.78 13.22
CA ILE A 429 19.62 -8.63 13.26
C ILE A 429 18.16 -9.07 13.16
N ILE A 430 17.85 -10.06 12.30
CA ILE A 430 16.49 -10.60 12.17
C ILE A 430 16.03 -11.24 13.48
N ALA A 431 16.88 -12.05 14.11
CA ALA A 431 16.54 -12.70 15.38
C ALA A 431 16.34 -11.67 16.48
N TYR A 432 17.19 -10.64 16.55
CA TYR A 432 17.04 -9.53 17.48
C TYR A 432 15.70 -8.80 17.28
N LEU A 433 15.42 -8.31 16.07
CA LEU A 433 14.18 -7.59 15.77
C LEU A 433 12.92 -8.45 16.04
N SER A 434 12.96 -9.73 15.65
CA SER A 434 11.85 -10.67 15.93
C SER A 434 11.65 -10.90 17.43
N SER A 435 12.74 -10.94 18.22
CA SER A 435 12.65 -11.07 19.68
C SER A 435 12.04 -9.82 20.32
N GLN A 436 12.40 -8.62 19.84
CA GLN A 436 11.82 -7.37 20.32
C GLN A 436 10.32 -7.30 20.04
N CYS A 437 9.87 -7.80 18.88
CA CYS A 437 8.44 -7.95 18.60
C CYS A 437 7.73 -8.87 19.61
N ALA A 438 8.30 -10.05 19.89
CA ALA A 438 7.71 -11.00 20.82
C ALA A 438 7.65 -10.45 22.26
N GLU A 439 8.74 -9.86 22.74
CA GLU A 439 8.83 -9.24 24.07
C GLU A 439 7.82 -8.10 24.21
N ALA A 440 7.75 -7.22 23.21
CA ALA A 440 6.82 -6.10 23.22
C ALA A 440 5.35 -6.53 23.21
N ALA A 441 4.98 -7.52 22.39
CA ALA A 441 3.61 -8.03 22.37
C ALA A 441 3.22 -8.65 23.72
N LEU A 442 4.12 -9.41 24.36
CA LEU A 442 3.89 -9.98 25.69
C LEU A 442 3.72 -8.90 26.75
N GLU A 443 4.56 -7.87 26.73
CA GLU A 443 4.53 -6.79 27.71
C GLU A 443 3.28 -5.90 27.53
N ILE A 444 2.93 -5.53 26.30
CA ILE A 444 1.68 -4.78 26.01
C ILE A 444 0.47 -5.56 26.48
N LYS A 445 0.40 -6.86 26.17
CA LYS A 445 -0.66 -7.75 26.63
C LYS A 445 -0.72 -7.81 28.16
N ARG A 446 0.42 -7.90 28.83
CA ARG A 446 0.49 -7.89 30.30
C ARG A 446 -0.05 -6.58 30.86
N LYS A 447 0.41 -5.43 30.35
CA LYS A 447 -0.04 -4.11 30.79
C LYS A 447 -1.55 -3.92 30.63
N ILE A 448 -2.11 -4.28 29.48
CA ILE A 448 -3.56 -4.23 29.23
C ILE A 448 -4.30 -5.14 30.22
N LYS A 449 -3.86 -6.38 30.41
CA LYS A 449 -4.55 -7.32 31.30
C LYS A 449 -4.45 -6.98 32.77
N SER A 450 -3.40 -6.28 33.20
CA SER A 450 -3.20 -5.89 34.59
C SER A 450 -3.67 -4.48 34.92
N ALA A 451 -4.22 -3.75 33.95
CA ALA A 451 -4.71 -2.39 34.16
C ALA A 451 -6.03 -2.39 34.92
N ASP A 452 -6.22 -1.38 35.77
CA ASP A 452 -7.49 -1.09 36.42
C ASP A 452 -8.34 -0.23 35.49
N TYR A 453 -9.56 -0.69 35.18
CA TYR A 453 -10.48 0.01 34.27
C TYR A 453 -11.65 0.62 35.02
N GLU A 454 -12.06 1.81 34.59
CA GLU A 454 -13.25 2.50 35.08
C GLU A 454 -14.14 2.91 33.92
N ILE A 455 -15.35 2.35 33.86
CA ILE A 455 -16.35 2.62 32.82
C ILE A 455 -17.63 3.11 33.50
N GLY A 456 -18.03 4.35 33.21
CA GLY A 456 -19.24 4.95 33.80
C GLY A 456 -19.20 5.02 35.33
N GLY A 457 -18.02 5.22 35.92
CA GLY A 457 -17.81 5.28 37.38
C GLY A 457 -17.79 3.92 38.10
N SER A 458 -17.83 2.81 37.36
CA SER A 458 -17.74 1.45 37.91
C SER A 458 -16.44 0.78 37.49
N ASN A 459 -15.84 0.01 38.39
CA ASN A 459 -14.70 -0.83 38.06
C ASN A 459 -15.13 -1.89 37.04
N ALA A 460 -14.38 -2.02 35.95
CA ALA A 460 -14.55 -3.04 34.93
C ALA A 460 -13.30 -3.94 34.88
N ASP A 461 -13.46 -5.18 34.42
CA ASP A 461 -12.34 -6.03 34.09
C ASP A 461 -12.11 -6.09 32.56
N ILE A 462 -10.93 -6.53 32.15
CA ILE A 462 -10.60 -6.66 30.73
C ILE A 462 -11.52 -7.64 30.00
N ARG A 463 -12.07 -8.64 30.71
CA ARG A 463 -12.99 -9.64 30.13
C ARG A 463 -14.31 -9.01 29.73
N ALA A 464 -14.83 -8.06 30.50
CA ALA A 464 -16.03 -7.31 30.16
C ALA A 464 -15.82 -6.50 28.87
N ILE A 465 -14.64 -5.89 28.70
CA ILE A 465 -14.27 -5.15 27.48
C ILE A 465 -14.15 -6.10 26.28
N GLU A 466 -13.44 -7.23 26.44
CA GLU A 466 -13.31 -8.25 25.38
C GLU A 466 -14.67 -8.79 24.93
N ASN A 467 -15.57 -9.10 25.87
CA ASN A 467 -16.92 -9.56 25.58
C ASN A 467 -17.73 -8.51 24.83
N TYR A 468 -17.66 -7.24 25.25
CA TYR A 468 -18.32 -6.14 24.57
C TYR A 468 -17.84 -6.00 23.11
N ILE A 469 -16.53 -6.02 22.88
CA ILE A 469 -15.95 -5.94 21.52
C ILE A 469 -16.45 -7.10 20.65
N ASN A 470 -16.43 -8.32 21.19
CA ASN A 470 -16.88 -9.51 20.48
C ASN A 470 -18.37 -9.46 20.12
N ASP A 471 -19.20 -8.90 21.00
CA ASP A 471 -20.61 -8.69 20.71
C ASP A 471 -20.83 -7.62 19.63
N GLN A 472 -19.98 -6.59 19.56
CA GLN A 472 -20.02 -5.61 18.48
C GLN A 472 -19.66 -6.23 17.12
N PHE A 473 -18.63 -7.10 17.07
CA PHE A 473 -18.29 -7.84 15.85
C PHE A 473 -19.43 -8.76 15.38
N LYS A 474 -20.12 -9.43 16.31
CA LYS A 474 -21.31 -10.24 15.96
C LYS A 474 -22.45 -9.37 15.42
N LYS A 475 -22.69 -8.21 16.03
CA LYS A 475 -23.77 -7.28 15.64
C LYS A 475 -23.51 -6.58 14.30
N SER A 476 -22.25 -6.35 13.92
CA SER A 476 -21.91 -5.69 12.67
C SER A 476 -22.21 -6.54 11.42
N GLY A 477 -22.60 -7.81 11.58
CA GLY A 477 -22.90 -8.72 10.47
C GLY A 477 -21.66 -9.15 9.67
N THR A 478 -20.46 -8.73 10.10
CA THR A 478 -19.19 -9.13 9.50
C THR A 478 -18.78 -10.47 10.12
N ILE A 479 -18.98 -11.57 9.39
CA ILE A 479 -18.42 -12.87 9.79
C ILE A 479 -16.91 -12.80 9.55
N ILE A 480 -16.16 -12.28 10.52
CA ILE A 480 -14.70 -12.36 10.52
C ILE A 480 -14.32 -13.63 11.28
N ASP A 481 -13.58 -14.53 10.64
CA ASP A 481 -13.04 -15.73 11.27
C ASP A 481 -12.20 -15.31 12.50
N SER A 482 -12.60 -15.77 13.69
CA SER A 482 -11.94 -15.44 14.95
C SER A 482 -10.49 -15.93 15.04
N THR A 483 -10.09 -16.84 14.16
CA THR A 483 -8.70 -17.32 14.05
C THR A 483 -7.86 -16.53 13.05
N SER A 484 -8.46 -15.61 12.30
CA SER A 484 -7.77 -14.81 11.27
C SER A 484 -6.94 -13.67 11.85
N TYR A 485 -5.93 -13.25 11.08
CA TYR A 485 -5.12 -12.06 11.39
C TYR A 485 -5.99 -10.81 11.46
N THR A 486 -6.91 -10.64 10.50
CA THR A 486 -7.81 -9.48 10.42
C THR A 486 -8.68 -9.33 11.67
N TYR A 487 -9.20 -10.43 12.21
CA TYR A 487 -9.94 -10.41 13.47
C TYR A 487 -9.03 -10.00 14.63
N ASN A 488 -7.87 -10.63 14.78
CA ASN A 488 -6.95 -10.36 15.88
C ASN A 488 -6.44 -8.91 15.85
N ALA A 489 -6.08 -8.37 14.69
CA ALA A 489 -5.66 -6.98 14.53
C ALA A 489 -6.79 -6.00 14.93
N SER A 490 -8.03 -6.30 14.54
CA SER A 490 -9.20 -5.49 14.91
C SER A 490 -9.48 -5.54 16.41
N LEU A 491 -9.43 -6.73 17.01
CA LEU A 491 -9.60 -6.93 18.45
C LEU A 491 -8.54 -6.18 19.25
N TRP A 492 -7.26 -6.38 18.94
CA TRP A 492 -6.16 -5.73 19.65
C TRP A 492 -6.18 -4.22 19.51
N ARG A 493 -6.52 -3.70 18.32
CA ARG A 493 -6.69 -2.26 18.12
C ARG A 493 -7.76 -1.68 19.06
N LEU A 494 -8.89 -2.36 19.20
CA LEU A 494 -9.93 -1.93 20.13
C LEU A 494 -9.48 -2.07 21.58
N LEU A 495 -8.82 -3.17 21.96
CA LEU A 495 -8.32 -3.35 23.34
C LEU A 495 -7.31 -2.26 23.73
N VAL A 496 -6.36 -1.93 22.85
CA VAL A 496 -5.40 -0.84 23.05
C VAL A 496 -6.15 0.50 23.15
N HIS A 497 -7.15 0.73 22.31
CA HIS A 497 -7.99 1.93 22.36
C HIS A 497 -8.76 2.05 23.69
N TYR A 498 -9.46 1.01 24.12
CA TYR A 498 -10.17 0.99 25.40
C TYR A 498 -9.21 1.14 26.58
N ALA A 499 -8.02 0.54 26.52
CA ALA A 499 -6.97 0.76 27.51
C ALA A 499 -6.53 2.22 27.58
N SER A 500 -6.38 2.90 26.44
CA SER A 500 -6.01 4.33 26.43
C SER A 500 -7.10 5.27 26.96
N LEU A 501 -8.37 4.86 26.90
CA LEU A 501 -9.50 5.70 27.30
C LEU A 501 -9.98 5.46 28.74
N TYR A 502 -10.01 4.20 29.17
CA TYR A 502 -10.71 3.80 30.41
C TYR A 502 -9.80 3.20 31.48
N SER A 503 -8.50 3.01 31.18
CA SER A 503 -7.53 2.61 32.20
C SER A 503 -7.21 3.79 33.13
N LYS A 504 -6.95 3.50 34.41
CA LYS A 504 -6.35 4.46 35.36
C LYS A 504 -4.91 4.85 35.00
N THR A 505 -4.26 4.10 34.10
CA THR A 505 -2.92 4.39 33.56
C THR A 505 -2.96 4.48 32.02
N PRO A 506 -3.60 5.51 31.46
CA PRO A 506 -3.90 5.58 30.02
C PRO A 506 -2.65 5.68 29.12
N ASN A 507 -1.53 6.18 29.66
CA ASN A 507 -0.27 6.34 28.92
C ASN A 507 0.66 5.12 28.99
N MET A 508 0.33 4.06 29.73
CA MET A 508 1.25 2.95 30.03
C MET A 508 1.85 2.25 28.79
N ILE A 509 1.12 2.24 27.67
CA ILE A 509 1.59 1.65 26.40
C ILE A 509 2.48 2.66 25.67
N LYS A 510 2.07 3.93 25.61
CA LYS A 510 2.84 5.01 24.99
C LYS A 510 4.21 5.16 25.67
N ASP A 511 4.24 5.20 26.99
CA ASP A 511 5.48 5.35 27.76
C ASP A 511 6.43 4.16 27.52
N TYR A 512 5.87 2.95 27.39
CA TYR A 512 6.66 1.76 27.07
C TYR A 512 7.25 1.79 25.66
N ILE A 513 6.47 2.26 24.67
CA ILE A 513 6.94 2.45 23.30
C ILE A 513 8.13 3.44 23.28
N GLU A 514 8.03 4.56 23.98
CA GLU A 514 9.11 5.56 24.05
C GLU A 514 10.39 5.02 24.71
N ILE A 515 10.25 4.27 25.81
CA ILE A 515 11.40 3.62 26.46
C ILE A 515 12.08 2.65 25.47
N LYS A 516 11.27 1.82 24.80
CA LYS A 516 11.78 0.81 23.86
C LYS A 516 12.36 1.40 22.59
N ARG A 517 11.91 2.58 22.17
CA ARG A 517 12.44 3.29 21.01
C ARG A 517 13.96 3.46 21.09
N ASN A 518 14.44 4.03 22.19
CA ASN A 518 15.88 4.28 22.37
C ASN A 518 16.66 2.97 22.55
N GLU A 519 16.16 2.02 23.36
CA GLU A 519 16.82 0.72 23.56
C GLU A 519 17.04 -0.04 22.24
N VAL A 520 16.02 -0.03 21.37
CA VAL A 520 16.10 -0.71 20.07
C VAL A 520 17.07 0.00 19.15
N LEU A 521 16.96 1.33 19.00
CA LEU A 521 17.84 2.11 18.12
C LEU A 521 19.32 1.96 18.52
N ASP A 522 19.61 2.08 19.82
CA ASP A 522 20.96 1.98 20.35
C ASP A 522 21.56 0.60 20.08
N GLU A 523 20.79 -0.47 20.31
CA GLU A 523 21.27 -1.83 20.08
C GLU A 523 21.44 -2.14 18.60
N VAL A 524 20.52 -1.70 17.74
CA VAL A 524 20.71 -1.85 16.29
C VAL A 524 21.96 -1.11 15.85
N PHE A 525 22.20 0.11 16.30
CA PHE A 525 23.42 0.85 15.97
C PHE A 525 24.68 0.10 16.43
N ARG A 526 24.70 -0.47 17.64
CA ARG A 526 25.81 -1.32 18.10
C ARG A 526 26.02 -2.56 17.24
N LEU A 527 24.94 -3.27 16.91
CA LEU A 527 24.99 -4.51 16.13
C LEU A 527 25.45 -4.26 14.69
N THR A 528 25.13 -3.10 14.11
CA THR A 528 25.42 -2.81 12.70
C THR A 528 26.73 -2.06 12.48
N ALA A 529 27.00 -1.03 13.28
CA ALA A 529 28.18 -0.17 13.12
C ALA A 529 29.31 -0.49 14.10
N GLY A 530 29.05 -1.34 15.11
CA GLY A 530 29.97 -1.67 16.18
C GLY A 530 29.90 -0.69 17.36
N VAL A 531 30.27 -1.19 18.54
CA VAL A 531 30.21 -0.44 19.82
C VAL A 531 31.04 0.83 19.77
N GLU A 532 32.25 0.78 19.19
CA GLU A 532 33.14 1.94 19.11
C GLU A 532 32.51 3.12 18.33
N ASN A 533 31.84 2.83 17.21
CA ASN A 533 31.16 3.87 16.44
C ASN A 533 29.91 4.36 17.18
N ALA A 534 29.11 3.47 17.76
CA ALA A 534 27.92 3.86 18.51
C ALA A 534 28.28 4.82 19.66
N GLU A 535 29.31 4.51 20.44
CA GLU A 535 29.80 5.35 21.53
C GLU A 535 30.41 6.67 21.03
N LYS A 536 31.22 6.64 19.96
CA LYS A 536 31.83 7.83 19.36
C LYS A 536 30.77 8.87 18.94
N TYR A 537 29.65 8.42 18.39
CA TYR A 537 28.55 9.28 17.94
C TYR A 537 27.51 9.53 19.03
N GLY A 538 27.72 9.08 20.27
CA GLY A 538 26.76 9.22 21.36
C GLY A 538 25.41 8.61 21.02
N TYR A 539 25.40 7.49 20.30
CA TYR A 539 24.21 6.80 19.80
C TYR A 539 23.33 7.61 18.83
N ASN A 540 23.85 8.69 18.24
CA ASN A 540 23.17 9.43 17.19
C ASN A 540 23.35 8.74 15.82
N ALA A 541 22.42 7.84 15.49
CA ALA A 541 22.42 7.10 14.23
C ALA A 541 22.39 8.01 12.99
N LYS A 542 21.56 9.07 13.02
CA LYS A 542 21.45 10.02 11.90
C LYS A 542 22.80 10.68 11.58
N GLU A 543 23.48 11.26 12.58
CA GLU A 543 24.78 11.90 12.33
C GLU A 543 25.84 10.92 11.83
N TYR A 544 25.86 9.70 12.36
CA TYR A 544 26.74 8.64 11.86
C TYR A 544 26.45 8.30 10.39
N LEU A 545 25.18 8.13 10.03
CA LEU A 545 24.76 7.82 8.66
C LEU A 545 25.12 8.96 7.72
N LEU A 546 24.90 10.22 8.11
CA LEU A 546 25.33 11.37 7.32
C LEU A 546 26.85 11.32 7.08
N ASP A 547 27.67 11.22 8.13
CA ASP A 547 29.13 11.13 8.00
C ASP A 547 29.58 9.98 7.10
N LEU A 548 28.94 8.81 7.23
CA LEU A 548 29.27 7.62 6.46
C LEU A 548 28.97 7.80 4.97
N PHE A 549 27.77 8.28 4.61
CA PHE A 549 27.39 8.50 3.22
C PHE A 549 28.23 9.59 2.56
N GLU A 550 28.64 10.59 3.33
CA GLU A 550 29.59 11.59 2.87
C GLU A 550 30.98 11.00 2.60
N ALA A 551 31.48 10.13 3.47
CA ALA A 551 32.76 9.45 3.29
C ALA A 551 32.76 8.47 2.11
N LEU A 552 31.58 7.94 1.75
CA LEU A 552 31.37 7.13 0.55
C LEU A 552 31.33 7.96 -0.76
N ASN A 553 31.52 9.27 -0.69
CA ASN A 553 31.41 10.20 -1.82
C ASN A 553 30.03 10.15 -2.52
N LEU A 554 28.97 9.76 -1.80
CA LEU A 554 27.58 9.89 -2.26
C LEU A 554 27.08 11.32 -2.04
N LYS A 555 27.86 12.29 -2.51
CA LYS A 555 27.46 13.70 -2.61
C LYS A 555 27.28 14.01 -4.09
N ALA A 556 26.31 14.85 -4.43
CA ALA A 556 26.22 15.37 -5.80
C ALA A 556 27.57 15.99 -6.20
N LEU A 557 28.18 15.46 -7.26
CA LEU A 557 29.47 15.93 -7.76
C LEU A 557 29.30 17.29 -8.47
N ASN A 558 30.30 18.16 -8.34
CA ASN A 558 30.42 19.41 -9.10
C ASN A 558 30.79 19.15 -10.57
#